data_AF-A0A562IDN8-F1
#
_entry.id   AF-A0A562IDN8-F1
#
_cell.length_a   1.000
_cell.length_b   1.000
_cell.length_c   1.000
_cell.angle_alpha   90.00
_cell.angle_beta   90.00
_cell.angle_gamma   90.00
#
_symmetry.space_group_name_H-M   'P 1'
#
loop_
_entity.id
_entity.type
_entity.pdbx_description
1 polymer ?
#
loop_
_entity_poly.entity_id
_entity_poly.type
_entity_poly.pdbx_seq_one_letter_code
_entity_poly.pdbx_strand_id
1 'polypeptide(L)' 'MLFGTTGETLTIRHDSYDRASFMPGVLLAVRAVRGRPGLTVGLDDLLD' A
#
# COMPACT_ATOMS: atom_id res chain seq x y z
N MET A 1 7.91 -0.54 11.94
CA MET A 1 7.34 0.39 12.94
C MET A 1 6.97 -0.40 14.17
N LEU A 2 7.30 0.11 15.36
CA LEU A 2 6.94 -0.48 16.65
C LEU A 2 6.10 0.53 17.43
N PHE A 3 4.92 0.10 17.86
CA PHE A 3 4.06 0.82 18.79
C PHE A 3 4.00 0.04 20.10
N GLY A 4 3.89 0.73 21.23
CA GLY A 4 3.83 0.09 22.54
C GLY A 4 2.95 0.84 23.51
N THR A 5 2.29 0.09 24.39
CA THR A 5 1.53 0.59 25.55
C THR A 5 1.70 -0.38 26.72
N THR A 6 1.15 -0.05 27.90
CA THR A 6 1.29 -0.91 29.09
C THR A 6 0.74 -2.30 28.82
N GLY A 7 1.62 -3.32 28.89
CA GLY A 7 1.25 -4.72 28.75
C GLY A 7 1.28 -5.27 27.32
N GLU A 8 1.53 -4.45 26.29
CA GLU A 8 1.52 -4.93 24.90
C GLU A 8 2.35 -4.09 23.92
N THR A 9 2.67 -4.71 22.78
CA THR A 9 3.33 -4.05 21.64
C THR A 9 2.73 -4.50 20.31
N LEU A 10 2.75 -3.61 19.31
CA LEU A 10 2.37 -3.87 17.92
C LEU A 10 3.55 -3.56 17.00
N THR A 11 3.95 -4.54 16.19
CA THR A 11 5.00 -4.37 15.18
C THR A 11 4.43 -4.48 13.77
N ILE A 12 4.65 -3.46 12.95
CA ILE A 12 4.38 -3.46 11.51
C ILE A 12 5.71 -3.53 10.76
N ARG A 13 5.92 -4.56 9.94
CA ARG A 13 7.15 -4.77 9.17
C ARG A 13 6.80 -4.96 7.69
N HIS A 14 7.55 -4.27 6.84
CA HIS A 14 7.51 -4.47 5.39
C HIS A 14 8.91 -4.85 4.92
N ASP A 15 9.00 -5.94 4.16
CA ASP A 15 10.24 -6.44 3.57
C ASP A 15 10.07 -6.48 2.05
N SER A 16 11.01 -5.86 1.33
CA SER A 16 11.09 -5.92 -0.12
C SER A 16 12.43 -6.55 -0.50
N TYR A 17 12.38 -7.67 -1.22
CA TYR A 17 13.57 -8.39 -1.67
C TYR A 17 14.00 -8.01 -3.08
N ASP A 18 13.04 -7.56 -3.91
CA ASP A 18 13.29 -7.12 -5.28
C ASP A 18 12.17 -6.19 -5.79
N ARG A 19 12.42 -5.56 -6.95
CA ARG A 19 11.53 -4.56 -7.56
C ARG A 19 10.19 -5.11 -8.06
N ALA A 20 10.05 -6.41 -8.24
CA ALA A 20 8.76 -7.00 -8.61
C ALA A 20 7.71 -6.81 -7.49
N SER A 21 8.15 -6.56 -6.25
CA SER A 21 7.27 -6.24 -5.12
C SER A 21 6.37 -5.01 -5.35
N PHE A 22 6.71 -4.11 -6.28
CA PHE A 22 5.88 -2.95 -6.62
C PHE A 22 4.83 -3.23 -7.70
N MET A 23 5.00 -4.30 -8.50
CA MET A 23 4.11 -4.62 -9.62
C MET A 23 2.66 -4.88 -9.21
N PRO A 24 2.34 -5.48 -8.04
CA PRO A 24 0.96 -5.57 -7.57
C PRO A 24 0.26 -4.20 -7.47
N GLY A 25 0.95 -3.19 -6.93
CA GLY A 25 0.42 -1.82 -6.84
C GLY A 25 0.22 -1.16 -8.22
N VAL A 26 1.15 -1.39 -9.15
CA VAL A 26 1.01 -0.92 -10.54
C VAL A 26 -0.19 -1.57 -11.23
N LEU A 27 -0.36 -2.88 -11.11
CA LEU A 27 -1.49 -3.60 -11.71
C LEU A 27 -2.83 -3.19 -11.11
N LEU A 28 -2.88 -2.92 -9.80
CA LEU A 28 -4.05 -2.35 -9.12
C LEU A 28 -4.44 -1.00 -9.75
N ALA A 29 -3.48 -0.08 -9.87
CA ALA A 29 -3.72 1.22 -10.48
C ALA A 29 -4.20 1.11 -11.94
N VAL A 30 -3.54 0.26 -12.74
CA VAL A 30 -3.92 0.03 -14.15
C VAL A 30 -5.35 -0.50 -14.28
N ARG A 31 -5.78 -1.40 -13.38
CA ARG A 31 -7.16 -1.93 -13.40
C ARG A 31 -8.19 -0.89 -13.01
N ALA A 32 -7.86 0.00 -12.08
CA ALA A 32 -8.80 0.98 -11.54
C ALA A 32 -8.91 2.28 -12.36
N VAL A 33 -7.86 2.66 -13.11
CA VAL A 33 -7.77 3.98 -13.77
C VAL A 33 -8.94 4.30 -14.70
N ARG A 34 -9.55 3.29 -15.35
CA ARG A 34 -10.69 3.49 -16.26
C ARG A 34 -11.90 4.15 -15.58
N GLY A 35 -12.08 3.94 -14.29
CA GLY A 35 -13.20 4.51 -13.51
C GLY A 35 -12.85 5.80 -12.75
N ARG A 36 -11.63 6.34 -12.90
CA ARG A 36 -11.13 7.46 -12.10
C ARG A 36 -10.68 8.61 -13.00
N PRO A 37 -11.62 9.44 -13.48
CA PRO A 37 -11.27 10.62 -14.28
C PRO A 37 -10.54 11.67 -13.42
N GLY A 38 -9.68 12.46 -14.05
CA GLY A 38 -8.91 13.49 -13.37
C GLY A 38 -7.61 12.95 -12.77
N LEU A 39 -7.15 13.59 -11.69
CA LEU A 39 -5.91 13.25 -11.01
C LEU A 39 -6.20 12.51 -9.71
N THR A 40 -5.57 11.35 -9.53
CA THR A 40 -5.51 10.63 -8.25
C THR A 40 -4.05 10.61 -7.77
N VAL A 41 -3.81 10.90 -6.49
CA VAL A 41 -2.48 10.93 -5.89
C VAL A 41 -2.45 9.93 -4.75
N GLY A 42 -1.47 9.02 -4.77
CA GLY A 42 -1.37 7.92 -3.81
C GLY A 42 -2.14 6.67 -4.25
N LEU A 43 -1.79 5.55 -3.64
CA LEU A 43 -2.49 4.27 -3.82
C LEU A 43 -3.57 4.05 -2.75
N ASP A 44 -3.59 4.85 -1.69
CA ASP A 44 -4.48 4.67 -0.54
C ASP A 44 -5.96 4.62 -0.94
N ASP A 45 -6.38 5.48 -1.89
CA ASP A 45 -7.75 5.50 -2.41
C ASP A 45 -8.14 4.25 -3.23
N LEU A 46 -7.19 3.35 -3.49
CA LEU A 46 -7.35 2.09 -4.22
C LEU A 46 -7.18 0.86 -3.34
N LEU A 47 -6.74 1.04 -2.09
CA LEU A 47 -6.55 -0.02 -1.11
C LEU A 47 -7.80 -0.04 -0.21
N ASP A 48 -8.50 -1.18 -0.17
CA ASP A 48 -9.65 -1.41 0.72
C ASP A 48 -9.22 -1.69 2.18
#